data_AF-A0A381DLN3-F1
#
_entry.id   AF-A0A381DLN3-F1
#
_cell.length_a   1.000
_cell.length_b   1.000
_cell.length_c   1.000
_cell.angle_alpha   90.00
_cell.angle_beta   90.00
_cell.angle_gamma   90.00
#
_symmetry.space_group_name_H-M   'P 1'
#
loop_
_entity.id
_entity.type
_entity.pdbx_description
1 polymer ?
#
loop_
_entity_poly.entity_id
_entity_poly.type
_entity_poly.pdbx_seq_one_letter_code
_entity_poly.pdbx_strand_id
1 'polypeptide(L)'
;MKKGFTMIELIFVIVILGILAAVAISRLSATRDDAEAVKAATNLSTIISDLGAYYTSQGAFSSELSQMTNVQLTATQKGADDGDGAQGNLAAAGIDCLKVVLHKENPINETVVNSGKPAYIAVTALNTDKPMCKKIHSMGSIDKILKGKFSYSGVTTAKTSSKAAVIGNVESNLGEFAVSGMGVKF
;
A
#
# COMPACT_ATOMS: atom_id res chain seq x y z
N MET A 1 5.12 -38.39 -54.75
CA MET A 1 6.33 -38.52 -53.90
C MET A 1 6.26 -37.46 -52.81
N LYS A 2 6.07 -37.83 -51.55
CA LYS A 2 6.12 -36.87 -50.44
C LYS A 2 7.60 -36.60 -50.14
N LYS A 3 8.08 -35.37 -50.39
CA LYS A 3 9.42 -34.96 -49.95
C LYS A 3 9.36 -34.85 -48.42
N GLY A 4 10.03 -35.76 -47.73
CA GLY A 4 10.17 -35.70 -46.28
C GLY A 4 11.03 -34.50 -45.89
N PHE A 5 10.67 -33.86 -44.78
CA PHE A 5 11.50 -32.86 -44.13
C PHE A 5 12.83 -33.53 -43.74
N THR A 6 13.96 -32.92 -44.08
CA THR A 6 15.26 -33.52 -43.78
C THR A 6 15.56 -33.41 -42.28
N MET A 7 16.30 -34.37 -41.73
CA MET A 7 16.76 -34.24 -40.33
C MET A 7 17.57 -32.96 -40.12
N ILE A 8 18.30 -32.50 -41.14
CA ILE A 8 19.12 -31.29 -41.06
C ILE A 8 18.28 -29.99 -40.98
N GLU A 9 17.14 -29.92 -41.66
CA GLU A 9 16.23 -28.77 -41.53
C GLU A 9 15.61 -28.72 -40.13
N LEU A 10 15.29 -29.89 -39.55
CA LEU A 10 14.69 -29.96 -38.21
C LEU A 10 15.67 -29.48 -37.14
N ILE A 11 16.93 -29.89 -37.22
CA ILE A 11 17.96 -29.43 -36.27
C ILE A 11 18.23 -27.93 -36.39
N PHE A 12 18.18 -27.36 -37.60
CA PHE A 12 18.42 -25.93 -37.79
C PHE A 12 17.31 -25.09 -37.16
N VAL A 13 16.05 -25.53 -37.30
CA VAL A 13 14.89 -24.87 -36.68
C VAL A 13 14.99 -24.87 -35.16
N ILE A 14 15.30 -26.01 -34.52
CA ILE A 14 15.42 -26.07 -33.05
C ILE A 14 16.60 -25.22 -32.54
N VAL A 15 17.71 -25.15 -33.27
CA VAL A 15 18.85 -24.31 -32.89
C VAL A 15 18.49 -22.83 -32.95
N ILE A 16 17.85 -22.38 -34.03
CA ILE A 16 17.38 -20.99 -34.15
C ILE A 16 16.39 -20.65 -33.03
N LEU A 17 15.39 -21.51 -32.80
CA LEU A 17 14.42 -21.31 -31.73
C LEU A 17 15.09 -21.29 -30.35
N GLY A 18 16.12 -22.10 -30.12
CA GLY A 18 16.90 -22.10 -28.89
C GLY A 18 17.61 -20.77 -28.63
N ILE A 19 18.26 -20.19 -29.65
CA ILE A 19 18.95 -18.90 -29.54
C ILE A 19 17.95 -17.77 -29.30
N LEU A 20 16.85 -17.73 -30.06
CA LEU A 20 15.81 -16.72 -29.91
C LEU A 20 15.14 -16.79 -28.54
N ALA A 21 14.85 -18.00 -28.04
CA ALA A 21 14.26 -18.20 -26.73
C ALA A 21 15.18 -17.71 -25.59
N ALA A 22 16.49 -17.97 -25.67
CA ALA A 22 17.44 -17.56 -24.65
C ALA A 22 17.46 -16.03 -24.43
N VAL A 23 17.39 -15.24 -25.51
CA VAL A 23 17.35 -13.78 -25.43
C VAL A 23 15.95 -13.26 -25.07
N ALA A 24 14.89 -13.90 -25.58
CA ALA A 24 13.53 -13.46 -25.33
C ALA A 24 13.09 -13.66 -23.87
N ILE A 25 13.51 -14.75 -23.20
CA ILE A 25 13.10 -15.07 -21.83
C ILE A 25 13.57 -14.00 -20.84
N SER A 26 14.83 -13.55 -20.94
CA SER A 26 15.38 -12.55 -20.01
C SER A 26 14.64 -11.21 -20.13
N ARG A 27 14.36 -10.77 -21.36
CA ARG A 27 13.63 -9.53 -21.63
C ARG A 27 12.17 -9.61 -21.15
N LEU A 28 11.51 -10.75 -21.39
CA LEU A 28 10.12 -10.95 -20.98
C LEU A 28 9.97 -10.95 -19.45
N SER A 29 10.91 -11.59 -18.73
CA SER A 29 10.90 -11.59 -17.26
C SER A 29 10.99 -10.17 -16.70
N ALA A 30 11.95 -9.37 -17.17
CA ALA A 30 12.12 -7.99 -16.71
C ALA A 30 10.86 -7.14 -16.96
N THR A 31 10.24 -7.26 -18.14
CA THR A 31 9.00 -6.51 -18.45
C THR A 31 7.80 -6.95 -17.61
N ARG A 32 7.72 -8.22 -17.20
CA ARG A 32 6.65 -8.70 -16.31
C ARG A 32 6.84 -8.12 -14.91
N ASP A 33 8.06 -8.14 -14.40
CA ASP A 33 8.42 -7.57 -13.09
C ASP A 33 8.13 -6.05 -13.04
N ASP A 34 8.45 -5.31 -14.12
CA ASP A 34 8.09 -3.89 -14.25
C ASP A 34 6.57 -3.67 -14.25
N ALA A 35 5.83 -4.47 -15.01
CA ALA A 35 4.38 -4.36 -15.09
C ALA A 35 3.71 -4.64 -13.74
N GLU A 36 4.20 -5.63 -12.98
CA GLU A 36 3.69 -5.95 -11.66
C GLU A 36 3.99 -4.85 -10.63
N ALA A 37 5.17 -4.23 -10.70
CA ALA A 37 5.51 -3.09 -9.85
C ALA A 37 4.59 -1.88 -10.11
N VAL A 38 4.34 -1.55 -11.38
CA VAL A 38 3.41 -0.47 -11.77
C VAL A 38 1.97 -0.79 -11.38
N LYS A 39 1.55 -2.04 -11.54
CA LYS A 39 0.24 -2.51 -11.08
C LYS A 39 0.08 -2.32 -9.58
N ALA A 40 1.08 -2.69 -8.78
CA ALA A 40 1.06 -2.48 -7.33
C ALA A 40 0.96 -0.99 -6.97
N ALA A 41 1.72 -0.11 -7.63
CA ALA A 41 1.63 1.34 -7.40
C ALA A 41 0.24 1.92 -7.72
N THR A 42 -0.36 1.47 -8.83
CA THR A 42 -1.69 1.90 -9.27
C THR A 42 -2.76 1.40 -8.31
N ASN A 43 -2.68 0.13 -7.91
CA ASN A 43 -3.57 -0.48 -6.94
C ASN A 43 -3.49 0.23 -5.58
N LEU A 44 -2.30 0.54 -5.09
CA LEU A 44 -2.12 1.28 -3.84
C LEU A 44 -2.78 2.67 -3.91
N SER A 45 -2.57 3.40 -5.01
CA SER A 45 -3.17 4.73 -5.20
C SER A 45 -4.70 4.65 -5.25
N THR A 46 -5.23 3.60 -5.88
CA THR A 46 -6.67 3.31 -5.95
C THR A 46 -7.22 3.00 -4.57
N ILE A 47 -6.56 2.13 -3.80
CA ILE A 47 -6.94 1.80 -2.42
C ILE A 47 -7.02 3.07 -1.57
N ILE A 48 -6.00 3.93 -1.60
CA ILE A 48 -6.00 5.17 -0.79
C ILE A 48 -7.17 6.08 -1.18
N SER A 49 -7.44 6.24 -2.47
CA SER A 49 -8.60 7.04 -2.95
C SER A 49 -9.93 6.43 -2.56
N ASP A 50 -10.11 5.13 -2.77
CA ASP A 50 -11.36 4.41 -2.47
C ASP A 50 -11.70 4.50 -0.98
N LEU A 51 -10.71 4.22 -0.13
CA LEU A 51 -10.86 4.31 1.33
C LEU A 51 -11.16 5.73 1.77
N GLY A 52 -10.47 6.71 1.17
CA GLY A 52 -10.68 8.13 1.46
C GLY A 52 -12.09 8.59 1.09
N ALA A 53 -12.54 8.23 -0.10
CA ALA A 53 -13.87 8.54 -0.61
C ALA A 53 -14.96 7.85 0.22
N TYR A 54 -14.77 6.57 0.58
CA TYR A 54 -15.70 5.82 1.41
C TYR A 54 -15.89 6.50 2.76
N TYR A 55 -14.79 6.80 3.47
CA TYR A 55 -14.85 7.47 4.77
C TYR A 55 -15.50 8.86 4.66
N THR A 56 -15.21 9.62 3.61
CA THR A 56 -15.86 10.92 3.36
C THR A 56 -17.37 10.79 3.17
N SER A 57 -17.83 9.70 2.54
CA SER A 57 -19.26 9.47 2.29
C SER A 57 -20.01 8.89 3.48
N GLN A 58 -19.39 8.01 4.26
CA GLN A 58 -20.05 7.26 5.34
C GLN A 58 -19.72 7.78 6.74
N GLY A 59 -18.68 8.62 6.88
CA GLY A 59 -18.20 9.12 8.17
C GLY A 59 -17.40 8.12 9.01
N ALA A 60 -17.32 6.85 8.57
CA ALA A 60 -16.59 5.77 9.23
C ALA A 60 -16.02 4.80 8.19
N PHE A 61 -15.00 4.01 8.57
CA PHE A 61 -14.57 2.90 7.71
C PHE A 61 -15.48 1.70 7.91
N SER A 62 -15.58 0.86 6.88
CA SER A 62 -16.18 -0.45 7.02
C SER A 62 -15.25 -1.39 7.77
N SER A 63 -15.81 -2.33 8.52
CA SER A 63 -15.04 -3.42 9.13
C SER A 63 -14.34 -4.31 8.10
N GLU A 64 -14.82 -4.32 6.85
CA GLU A 64 -14.25 -5.14 5.78
C GLU A 64 -13.75 -4.26 4.63
N LEU A 65 -12.49 -4.47 4.22
CA LEU A 65 -11.87 -3.74 3.10
C LEU A 65 -12.57 -3.98 1.76
N SER A 66 -13.18 -5.16 1.57
CA SER A 66 -13.94 -5.52 0.37
C SER A 66 -15.19 -4.64 0.15
N GLN A 67 -15.70 -4.01 1.20
CA GLN A 67 -16.85 -3.09 1.09
C GLN A 67 -16.42 -1.68 0.67
N MET A 68 -15.11 -1.39 0.68
CA MET A 68 -14.57 -0.06 0.39
C MET A 68 -13.78 -0.04 -0.92
N THR A 69 -13.03 -1.09 -1.23
CA THR A 69 -12.23 -1.18 -2.45
C THR A 69 -12.39 -2.53 -3.14
N ASN A 70 -12.36 -2.52 -4.48
CA ASN A 70 -12.36 -3.72 -5.31
C ASN A 70 -10.94 -4.21 -5.66
N VAL A 71 -9.91 -3.58 -5.10
CA VAL A 71 -8.53 -4.02 -5.31
C VAL A 71 -8.29 -5.31 -4.53
N GLN A 72 -7.71 -6.30 -5.22
CA GLN A 72 -7.39 -7.59 -4.62
C GLN A 72 -6.30 -7.44 -3.54
N LEU A 73 -6.70 -7.69 -2.30
CA LEU A 73 -5.82 -7.72 -1.12
C LEU A 73 -5.69 -9.15 -0.60
N THR A 74 -4.50 -9.48 -0.13
CA THR A 74 -4.17 -10.74 0.56
C THR A 74 -4.16 -10.52 2.07
N ALA A 75 -4.19 -11.59 2.85
CA ALA A 75 -4.12 -11.54 4.32
C ALA A 75 -5.06 -10.51 4.98
N THR A 76 -6.28 -10.38 4.43
CA THR A 76 -7.26 -9.41 4.91
C THR A 76 -7.72 -9.76 6.32
N GLN A 77 -7.76 -8.78 7.21
CA GLN A 77 -8.36 -8.92 8.53
C GLN A 77 -9.47 -7.90 8.69
N LYS A 78 -10.57 -8.37 9.28
CA LYS A 78 -11.72 -7.55 9.64
C LYS A 78 -11.30 -6.58 10.75
N GLY A 79 -11.63 -5.31 10.59
CA GLY A 79 -11.48 -4.29 11.62
C GLY A 79 -12.55 -4.43 12.71
N ALA A 80 -12.26 -3.80 13.84
CA ALA A 80 -13.23 -3.55 14.90
C ALA A 80 -14.23 -2.45 14.48
N ASP A 81 -14.98 -1.91 15.44
CA ASP A 81 -15.96 -0.84 15.20
C ASP A 81 -15.34 0.32 14.41
N ASP A 82 -16.11 0.85 13.46
CA ASP A 82 -15.70 1.90 12.51
C ASP A 82 -14.47 1.53 11.66
N GLY A 83 -14.23 0.22 11.48
CA GLY A 83 -13.17 -0.33 10.65
C GLY A 83 -11.76 -0.23 11.23
N ASP A 84 -11.63 0.10 12.51
CA ASP A 84 -10.33 0.23 13.17
C ASP A 84 -9.55 -1.09 13.15
N GLY A 85 -8.30 -1.05 12.69
CA GLY A 85 -7.45 -2.23 12.54
C GLY A 85 -7.80 -3.13 11.36
N ALA A 86 -8.76 -2.74 10.50
CA ALA A 86 -8.97 -3.44 9.23
C ALA A 86 -7.67 -3.36 8.42
N GLN A 87 -7.16 -4.50 7.97
CA GLN A 87 -5.87 -4.56 7.29
C GLN A 87 -5.87 -5.51 6.11
N GLY A 88 -5.02 -5.23 5.13
CA GLY A 88 -4.84 -6.07 3.95
C GLY A 88 -3.47 -5.84 3.35
N ASN A 89 -2.90 -6.91 2.79
CA ASN A 89 -1.63 -6.88 2.11
C ASN A 89 -1.86 -6.71 0.60
N LEU A 90 -1.00 -5.93 -0.04
CA LEU A 90 -0.94 -5.83 -1.49
C LEU A 90 0.22 -6.68 -2.00
N ALA A 91 -0.13 -7.72 -2.74
CA ALA A 91 0.82 -8.64 -3.35
C ALA A 91 1.27 -8.16 -4.74
N ALA A 92 2.56 -8.32 -5.03
CA ALA A 92 3.16 -8.20 -6.35
C ALA A 92 4.00 -9.45 -6.61
N ALA A 93 3.90 -10.05 -7.80
CA ALA A 93 4.54 -11.34 -8.11
C ALA A 93 4.17 -12.50 -7.16
N GLY A 94 3.01 -12.42 -6.49
CA GLY A 94 2.64 -13.38 -5.43
C GLY A 94 3.38 -13.20 -4.10
N ILE A 95 4.08 -12.07 -3.92
CA ILE A 95 4.77 -11.70 -2.69
C ILE A 95 4.07 -10.46 -2.11
N ASP A 96 3.70 -10.51 -0.83
CA ASP A 96 3.13 -9.36 -0.12
C ASP A 96 4.20 -8.29 0.07
N CYS A 97 4.06 -7.14 -0.60
CA CYS A 97 5.07 -6.07 -0.54
C CYS A 97 4.60 -4.87 0.29
N LEU A 98 3.30 -4.65 0.43
CA LEU A 98 2.76 -3.49 1.17
C LEU A 98 1.64 -3.97 2.07
N LYS A 99 1.53 -3.38 3.26
CA LYS A 99 0.42 -3.57 4.19
C LYS A 99 -0.35 -2.27 4.29
N VAL A 100 -1.66 -2.33 4.15
CA VAL A 100 -2.57 -1.21 4.41
C VAL A 100 -3.33 -1.53 5.69
N VAL A 101 -3.37 -0.58 6.63
CA VAL A 101 -4.12 -0.68 7.89
C VAL A 101 -4.95 0.57 8.06
N LEU A 102 -6.21 0.41 8.44
CA LEU A 102 -7.12 1.51 8.73
C LEU A 102 -7.11 1.79 10.22
N HIS A 103 -7.14 3.07 10.56
CA HIS A 103 -7.27 3.52 11.93
C HIS A 103 -8.37 4.55 12.02
N LYS A 104 -9.31 4.32 12.95
CA LYS A 104 -10.38 5.28 13.20
C LYS A 104 -9.84 6.55 13.86
N GLU A 105 -10.68 7.57 13.92
CA GLU A 105 -10.34 8.78 14.64
C GLU A 105 -10.14 8.50 16.14
N ASN A 106 -9.10 9.12 16.70
CA ASN A 106 -8.85 9.13 18.13
C ASN A 106 -9.14 10.54 18.67
N PRO A 107 -10.31 10.77 19.29
CA PRO A 107 -10.70 12.10 19.74
C PRO A 107 -9.72 12.65 20.77
N ILE A 108 -9.75 13.98 20.96
CA ILE A 108 -8.91 14.65 21.95
C ILE A 108 -9.26 14.14 23.35
N ASN A 109 -8.31 13.45 23.96
CA ASN A 109 -8.33 13.10 25.37
C ASN A 109 -7.25 13.93 26.05
N GLU A 110 -7.65 14.95 26.80
CA GLU A 110 -6.76 15.89 27.48
C GLU A 110 -5.73 15.19 28.40
N THR A 111 -5.98 13.95 28.80
CA THR A 111 -5.12 13.17 29.72
C THR A 111 -4.05 12.36 28.97
N VAL A 112 -4.15 12.24 27.64
CA VAL A 112 -3.29 11.37 26.83
C VAL A 112 -2.55 12.23 25.80
N VAL A 113 -1.22 12.17 25.84
CA VAL A 113 -0.38 12.84 24.82
C VAL A 113 -0.63 12.22 23.44
N ASN A 114 -0.64 13.05 22.40
CA ASN A 114 -0.91 12.67 21.01
C ASN A 114 -2.34 12.17 20.72
N SER A 115 -3.30 12.38 21.62
CA SER A 115 -4.72 12.26 21.30
C SER A 115 -5.20 13.41 20.41
N GLY A 116 -6.30 13.21 19.68
CA GLY A 116 -6.77 14.12 18.64
C GLY A 116 -6.32 13.72 17.23
N LYS A 117 -5.89 12.48 17.04
CA LYS A 117 -5.43 11.99 15.74
C LYS A 117 -6.67 11.74 14.85
N PRO A 118 -6.75 12.36 13.66
CA PRO A 118 -7.84 12.12 12.71
C PRO A 118 -7.82 10.67 12.22
N ALA A 119 -8.92 10.20 11.62
CA ALA A 119 -8.91 8.91 10.94
C ALA A 119 -7.84 8.88 9.85
N TYR A 120 -7.06 7.80 9.82
CA TYR A 120 -5.91 7.70 8.93
C TYR A 120 -5.71 6.29 8.38
N ILE A 121 -5.06 6.22 7.23
CA ILE A 121 -4.62 4.98 6.59
C ILE A 121 -3.11 4.88 6.80
N ALA A 122 -2.65 3.78 7.35
CA ALA A 122 -1.23 3.46 7.48
C ALA A 122 -0.81 2.49 6.37
N VAL A 123 0.22 2.84 5.63
CA VAL A 123 0.86 2.00 4.62
C VAL A 123 2.26 1.63 5.10
N THR A 124 2.52 0.33 5.26
CA THR A 124 3.80 -0.18 5.73
C THR A 124 4.44 -1.09 4.68
N ALA A 125 5.75 -1.00 4.53
CA ALA A 125 6.53 -1.90 3.68
C ALA A 125 6.60 -3.32 4.29
N LEU A 126 6.39 -4.35 3.47
CA LEU A 126 6.56 -5.76 3.82
C LEU A 126 7.61 -6.41 2.93
N ASN A 127 8.28 -7.45 3.46
CA ASN A 127 9.23 -8.29 2.73
C ASN A 127 10.33 -7.49 1.99
N THR A 128 10.92 -6.50 2.67
CA THR A 128 11.97 -5.60 2.13
C THR A 128 13.20 -6.32 1.58
N ASP A 129 13.43 -7.57 1.98
CA ASP A 129 14.55 -8.41 1.53
C ASP A 129 14.33 -8.98 0.13
N LYS A 130 13.08 -9.02 -0.37
CA LYS A 130 12.76 -9.57 -1.69
C LYS A 130 13.06 -8.55 -2.78
N PRO A 131 13.73 -8.95 -3.89
CA PRO A 131 14.16 -8.02 -4.93
C PRO A 131 12.99 -7.27 -5.60
N MET A 132 11.84 -7.93 -5.75
CA MET A 132 10.62 -7.30 -6.25
C MET A 132 10.07 -6.23 -5.29
N CYS A 133 9.94 -6.55 -4.00
CA CYS A 133 9.45 -5.58 -3.03
C CYS A 133 10.41 -4.40 -2.84
N LYS A 134 11.74 -4.63 -2.87
CA LYS A 134 12.74 -3.56 -2.86
C LYS A 134 12.55 -2.59 -4.03
N LYS A 135 12.31 -3.12 -5.23
CA LYS A 135 12.04 -2.31 -6.43
C LYS A 135 10.75 -1.50 -6.29
N ILE A 136 9.70 -2.08 -5.72
CA ILE A 136 8.42 -1.43 -5.48
C ILE A 136 8.55 -0.32 -4.43
N HIS A 137 9.23 -0.57 -3.31
CA HIS A 137 9.43 0.43 -2.26
C HIS A 137 10.30 1.60 -2.71
N SER A 138 11.24 1.37 -3.64
CA SER A 138 12.07 2.43 -4.22
C SER A 138 11.40 3.17 -5.38
N MET A 139 10.19 2.77 -5.83
CA MET A 139 9.45 3.55 -6.82
C MET A 139 9.08 4.91 -6.25
N GLY A 140 9.35 6.00 -6.96
CA GLY A 140 9.15 7.35 -6.44
C GLY A 140 7.72 7.68 -6.00
N SER A 141 6.70 7.02 -6.56
CA SER A 141 5.31 7.17 -6.10
C SER A 141 5.06 6.47 -4.76
N ILE A 142 5.59 5.26 -4.58
CA ILE A 142 5.41 4.45 -3.37
C ILE A 142 6.32 4.95 -2.25
N ASP A 143 7.54 5.38 -2.56
CA ASP A 143 8.47 5.95 -1.58
C ASP A 143 7.89 7.22 -0.94
N LYS A 144 7.24 8.08 -1.74
CA LYS A 144 6.50 9.25 -1.24
C LYS A 144 5.33 8.85 -0.34
N ILE A 145 4.67 7.75 -0.66
CA ILE A 145 3.58 7.23 0.18
C ILE A 145 4.16 6.70 1.51
N LEU A 146 5.17 5.84 1.46
CA LEU A 146 5.80 5.25 2.64
C LEU A 146 6.49 6.28 3.55
N LYS A 147 6.99 7.39 2.99
CA LYS A 147 7.61 8.49 3.76
C LYS A 147 6.64 9.64 4.03
N GLY A 148 5.41 9.56 3.53
CA GLY A 148 4.39 10.56 3.76
C GLY A 148 4.09 10.67 5.25
N LYS A 149 3.89 11.90 5.71
CA LYS A 149 3.40 12.22 7.05
C LYS A 149 2.44 13.39 6.94
N PHE A 150 1.52 13.49 7.90
CA PHE A 150 0.63 14.62 8.04
C PHE A 150 0.79 15.23 9.42
N SER A 151 0.42 16.51 9.55
CA SER A 151 0.39 17.17 10.85
C SER A 151 -1.04 17.38 11.32
N TYR A 152 -1.27 17.23 12.62
CA TYR A 152 -2.59 17.36 13.23
C TYR A 152 -2.52 18.12 14.56
N SER A 153 -3.68 18.62 14.99
CA SER A 153 -3.83 19.30 16.27
C SER A 153 -4.03 18.28 17.38
N GLY A 154 -2.94 17.87 18.04
CA GLY A 154 -2.94 16.86 19.09
C GLY A 154 -2.60 17.44 20.47
N VAL A 155 -2.87 16.66 21.53
CA VAL A 155 -2.45 17.01 22.89
C VAL A 155 -0.93 16.88 23.00
N THR A 156 -0.22 18.00 23.10
CA THR A 156 1.25 18.02 23.25
C THR A 156 1.67 17.92 24.71
N THR A 157 0.84 18.41 25.64
CA THR A 157 1.05 18.23 27.08
C THR A 157 -0.24 17.79 27.73
N ALA A 158 -0.22 16.62 28.38
CA ALA A 158 -1.36 16.09 29.08
C ALA A 158 -1.75 16.97 30.28
N LYS A 159 -3.04 17.02 30.55
CA LYS A 159 -3.63 17.64 31.73
C LYS A 159 -3.07 16.99 32.98
N THR A 160 -2.67 17.81 33.92
CA THR A 160 -2.32 17.39 35.28
C THR A 160 -3.25 18.08 36.26
N SER A 161 -3.27 17.65 37.52
CA SER A 161 -4.11 18.25 38.57
C SER A 161 -3.93 19.77 38.72
N SER A 162 -2.81 20.32 38.22
CA SER A 162 -2.45 21.75 38.36
C SER A 162 -2.31 22.51 37.04
N LYS A 163 -2.43 21.85 35.87
CA LYS A 163 -2.29 22.50 34.55
C LYS A 163 -3.25 21.91 33.52
N ALA A 164 -3.90 22.79 32.75
CA ALA A 164 -4.71 22.40 31.60
C ALA A 164 -3.85 21.73 30.51
N ALA A 165 -4.48 20.87 29.71
CA ALA A 165 -3.81 20.27 28.56
C ALA A 165 -3.42 21.34 27.54
N VAL A 166 -2.25 21.17 26.93
CA VAL A 166 -1.80 22.01 25.82
C VAL A 166 -2.08 21.25 24.53
N ILE A 167 -2.82 21.88 23.63
CA ILE A 167 -3.09 21.37 22.28
C ILE A 167 -2.15 22.11 21.33
N GLY A 168 -1.40 21.35 20.53
CA GLY A 168 -0.42 21.89 19.59
C GLY A 168 -0.30 21.04 18.34
N ASN A 169 0.62 21.40 17.46
CA ASN A 169 0.88 20.64 16.25
C ASN A 169 1.70 19.39 16.60
N VAL A 170 1.21 18.22 16.20
CA VAL A 170 1.85 16.92 16.33
C VAL A 170 1.98 16.30 14.94
N GLU A 171 3.12 15.68 14.64
CA GLU A 171 3.34 14.95 13.39
C GLU A 171 2.91 13.48 13.50
N SER A 172 2.37 12.94 12.41
CA SER A 172 2.06 11.51 12.26
C SER A 172 3.34 10.69 12.04
N ASN A 173 3.22 9.36 12.14
CA ASN A 173 4.32 8.47 11.74
C ASN A 173 4.45 8.44 10.21
N LEU A 174 5.58 7.90 9.75
CA LEU A 174 5.85 7.67 8.34
C LEU A 174 4.87 6.65 7.76
N GLY A 175 4.37 6.93 6.55
CA GLY A 175 3.45 6.05 5.84
C GLY A 175 2.00 6.25 6.25
N GLU A 176 1.69 7.25 7.08
CA GLU A 176 0.34 7.53 7.53
C GLU A 176 -0.27 8.67 6.69
N PHE A 177 -1.53 8.48 6.29
CA PHE A 177 -2.32 9.42 5.49
C PHE A 177 -3.61 9.74 6.20
N ALA A 178 -3.84 11.01 6.55
CA ALA A 178 -5.12 11.44 7.09
C ALA A 178 -6.19 11.37 6.00
N VAL A 179 -7.34 10.79 6.36
CA VAL A 179 -8.49 10.63 5.46
C VAL A 179 -9.53 11.72 5.66
N SER A 180 -9.72 12.20 6.90
CA SER A 180 -10.56 13.36 7.20
C SER A 180 -10.36 13.82 8.64
N GLY A 181 -10.47 15.13 8.87
CA GLY A 181 -10.50 15.74 10.19
C GLY A 181 -10.38 17.26 10.12
N MET A 182 -11.27 17.99 10.81
CA MET A 182 -11.03 19.40 11.11
C MET A 182 -9.78 19.49 11.99
N GLY A 183 -8.65 19.94 11.43
CA GLY A 183 -7.38 20.04 12.15
C GLY A 183 -6.17 19.38 11.48
N VAL A 184 -6.34 18.78 10.30
CA VAL A 184 -5.20 18.35 9.47
C VAL A 184 -4.58 19.58 8.81
N LYS A 185 -3.29 19.82 9.06
CA LYS A 185 -2.48 20.78 8.29
C LYS A 185 -1.64 19.98 7.30
N PHE A 186 -1.96 20.15 6.02
CA PHE A 186 -1.21 19.62 4.88
C PHE A 186 0.09 20.39 4.66
#